data_AF-A0A1C5Q9M7-F1
#
_entry.id   AF-A0A1C5Q9M7-F1
#
_cell.length_a   1.000
_cell.length_b   1.000
_cell.length_c   1.000
_cell.angle_alpha   90.00
_cell.angle_beta   90.00
_cell.angle_gamma   90.00
#
_symmetry.space_group_name_H-M   'P 1'
#
loop_
_entity.id
_entity.type
_entity.pdbx_description
1 polymer ?
#
loop_
_entity_poly.entity_id
_entity_poly.type
_entity_poly.pdbx_seq_one_letter_code
_entity_poly.pdbx_strand_id
1 'polypeptide(L)'
;MNTNITTNFALESHPCLALMSYGPDFVQALFENRDIDHSNSVYTQLVSILKQPQFAFTENDTSCNYFTLNGIRKFAQTGLLDGPYSYHQTPLPKEERRKSIQHILDTDMGGEKCKILKHSVLPETGIHLEVLSDYSVFLCFLSKEDTFMCVYLKETSIGQALDDYLSSLSEEEAVYTKKEARQILLGLLEQL
;
A
#
# COMPACT_ATOMS: atom_id res chain seq x y z
N MET A 1 29.67 5.96 -2.94
CA MET A 1 28.67 5.08 -3.60
C MET A 1 27.32 5.51 -3.07
N ASN A 2 26.47 6.14 -3.89
CA ASN A 2 25.05 6.29 -3.54
C ASN A 2 24.44 4.89 -3.65
N THR A 3 24.40 4.16 -2.55
CA THR A 3 23.52 3.01 -2.44
C THR A 3 22.14 3.58 -2.22
N ASN A 4 21.39 3.81 -3.31
CA ASN A 4 19.99 4.16 -3.20
C ASN A 4 19.30 3.02 -2.45
N ILE A 5 18.84 3.30 -1.23
CA ILE A 5 18.05 2.35 -0.44
C ILE A 5 16.69 2.26 -1.12
N THR A 6 16.21 1.04 -1.35
CA THR A 6 14.94 0.78 -2.06
C THR A 6 14.06 -0.16 -1.26
N THR A 7 12.79 -0.26 -1.59
CA THR A 7 11.84 -1.17 -0.93
C THR A 7 12.07 -2.62 -1.36
N ASN A 8 12.17 -3.54 -0.40
CA ASN A 8 12.12 -4.98 -0.66
C ASN A 8 10.68 -5.48 -0.69
N PHE A 9 9.88 -5.09 0.29
CA PHE A 9 8.45 -5.34 0.29
C PHE A 9 7.72 -4.29 1.10
N ALA A 10 6.44 -4.13 0.80
CA ALA A 10 5.50 -3.40 1.62
C ALA A 10 4.36 -4.33 2.03
N LEU A 11 3.88 -4.15 3.26
CA LEU A 11 2.73 -4.84 3.81
C LEU A 11 1.72 -3.82 4.31
N GLU A 12 0.51 -3.95 3.81
CA GLU A 12 -0.56 -3.01 4.10
C GLU A 12 -1.91 -3.70 4.31
N SER A 13 -2.77 -3.06 5.10
CA SER A 13 -4.17 -3.50 5.20
C SER A 13 -4.91 -3.33 3.86
N HIS A 14 -4.51 -2.37 3.03
CA HIS A 14 -5.09 -1.99 1.74
C HIS A 14 -4.00 -1.96 0.66
N PRO A 15 -4.31 -1.93 -0.65
CA PRO A 15 -3.26 -1.84 -1.66
C PRO A 15 -2.47 -0.54 -1.47
N CYS A 16 -1.14 -0.64 -1.58
CA CYS A 16 -0.24 0.50 -1.45
C CYS A 16 -0.60 1.60 -2.46
N LEU A 17 -0.51 2.87 -2.05
CA LEU A 17 -0.64 4.01 -2.97
C LEU A 17 0.34 3.90 -4.14
N ALA A 18 1.57 3.42 -3.89
CA ALA A 18 2.57 3.16 -4.92
C ALA A 18 2.05 2.17 -5.96
N LEU A 19 1.43 1.08 -5.49
CA LEU A 19 0.89 0.01 -6.32
C LEU A 19 -0.36 0.46 -7.11
N MET A 20 -1.15 1.37 -6.56
CA MET A 20 -2.36 1.90 -7.20
C MET A 20 -2.09 3.07 -8.16
N SER A 21 -0.90 3.65 -8.09
CA SER A 21 -0.54 4.86 -8.84
C SER A 21 -0.14 4.54 -10.28
N TYR A 22 -1.06 4.79 -11.21
CA TYR A 22 -0.81 4.72 -12.66
C TYR A 22 -0.17 5.98 -13.25
N GLY A 23 0.31 6.90 -12.41
CA GLY A 23 1.04 8.10 -12.84
C GLY A 23 0.47 9.41 -12.28
N PRO A 24 0.87 10.56 -12.84
CA PRO A 24 0.56 11.89 -12.32
C PRO A 24 -0.94 12.15 -12.13
N ASP A 25 -1.79 11.61 -13.00
CA ASP A 25 -3.24 11.78 -12.95
C ASP A 25 -3.84 11.18 -11.66
N PHE A 26 -3.34 10.03 -11.19
CA PHE A 26 -3.79 9.42 -9.93
C PHE A 26 -3.37 10.28 -8.74
N VAL A 27 -2.14 10.76 -8.74
CA VAL A 27 -1.63 11.66 -7.71
C VAL A 27 -2.47 12.94 -7.69
N GLN A 28 -2.74 13.54 -8.84
CA GLN A 28 -3.60 14.70 -8.97
C GLN A 28 -5.02 14.42 -8.45
N ALA A 29 -5.62 13.28 -8.78
CA ALA A 29 -6.93 12.89 -8.26
C ALA A 29 -6.97 12.76 -6.71
N LEU A 30 -5.89 12.28 -6.07
CA LEU A 30 -5.74 12.27 -4.61
C LEU A 30 -5.67 13.70 -4.01
N PHE A 31 -5.26 14.70 -4.80
CA PHE A 31 -5.14 16.10 -4.41
C PHE A 31 -6.32 16.98 -4.82
N GLU A 32 -7.05 16.64 -5.88
CA GLU A 32 -8.17 17.43 -6.39
C GLU A 32 -9.51 17.09 -5.73
N ASN A 33 -9.73 15.82 -5.39
CA ASN A 33 -10.94 15.39 -4.69
C ASN A 33 -10.78 15.67 -3.20
N ARG A 34 -10.62 16.93 -2.79
CA ARG A 34 -10.29 17.29 -1.42
C ARG A 34 -11.29 18.25 -0.82
N ASP A 35 -11.91 17.80 0.27
CA ASP A 35 -12.39 18.69 1.33
C ASP A 35 -11.29 18.74 2.42
N ILE A 36 -10.09 19.16 2.04
CA ILE A 36 -8.91 19.09 2.93
C ILE A 36 -8.69 20.41 3.61
N ASP A 37 -8.79 20.36 4.93
CA ASP A 37 -8.29 21.41 5.79
C ASP A 37 -6.76 21.50 5.67
N HIS A 38 -6.30 22.44 4.83
CA HIS A 38 -4.88 22.74 4.65
C HIS A 38 -4.21 23.26 5.93
N SER A 39 -4.99 23.66 6.94
CA SER A 39 -4.47 24.07 8.25
C SER A 39 -4.20 22.88 9.17
N ASN A 40 -4.66 21.67 8.82
CA ASN A 40 -4.41 20.48 9.61
C ASN A 40 -2.92 20.10 9.60
N SER A 41 -2.35 20.00 10.80
CA SER A 41 -0.94 19.65 11.01
C SER A 41 -0.56 18.30 10.43
N VAL A 42 -1.51 17.37 10.37
CA VAL A 42 -1.37 16.00 9.87
C VAL A 42 -1.10 16.01 8.36
N TYR A 43 -1.83 16.85 7.63
CA TYR A 43 -1.59 17.06 6.20
C TYR A 43 -0.19 17.63 5.93
N THR A 44 0.22 18.63 6.73
CA THR A 44 1.53 19.27 6.60
C THR A 44 2.66 18.28 6.88
N GLN A 45 2.49 17.43 7.90
CA GLN A 45 3.43 16.35 8.24
C GLN A 45 3.51 15.30 7.13
N LEU A 46 2.38 14.79 6.62
CA LEU A 46 2.35 13.82 5.53
C LEU A 46 3.02 14.37 4.27
N VAL A 47 2.71 15.61 3.86
CA VAL A 47 3.35 16.26 2.71
C VAL A 47 4.85 16.42 2.94
N SER A 48 5.27 16.74 4.16
CA SER A 48 6.70 16.85 4.46
C SER A 48 7.41 15.50 4.35
N ILE A 49 6.76 14.40 4.72
CA ILE A 49 7.25 13.01 4.61
C ILE A 49 7.31 12.57 3.15
N LEU A 50 6.22 12.75 2.39
CA LEU A 50 6.13 12.39 0.96
C LEU A 50 7.09 13.19 0.07
N LYS A 51 7.49 14.39 0.50
CA LYS A 51 8.51 15.21 -0.18
C LYS A 51 9.94 14.83 0.19
N GLN A 52 10.16 13.93 1.15
CA GLN A 52 11.51 13.50 1.48
C GLN A 52 12.11 12.67 0.33
N PRO A 53 13.39 12.86 -0.03
CA PRO A 53 14.03 12.14 -1.13
C PRO A 53 13.96 10.61 -1.00
N GLN A 54 13.96 10.10 0.24
CA GLN A 54 13.80 8.68 0.55
C GLN A 54 12.39 8.11 0.27
N PHE A 55 11.37 8.96 0.15
CA PHE A 55 9.98 8.59 -0.14
C PHE A 55 9.65 8.64 -1.63
N ALA A 56 10.67 8.58 -2.50
CA ALA A 56 10.42 8.40 -3.92
C ALA A 56 9.69 7.07 -4.13
N PHE A 57 8.50 7.12 -4.73
CA PHE A 57 7.82 5.95 -5.28
C PHE A 57 8.72 5.34 -6.35
N THR A 58 9.66 4.49 -5.93
CA THR A 58 10.53 3.79 -6.87
C THR A 58 9.74 2.59 -7.37
N GLU A 59 9.49 2.60 -8.67
CA GLU A 59 8.85 1.52 -9.44
C GLU A 59 9.81 0.31 -9.54
N ASN A 60 10.36 -0.10 -8.40
CA ASN A 60 11.50 -0.99 -8.36
C ASN A 60 11.05 -2.42 -8.65
N ASP A 61 11.70 -3.05 -9.64
CA ASP A 61 11.35 -4.39 -10.14
C ASP A 61 11.48 -5.50 -9.09
N THR A 62 12.09 -5.23 -7.94
CA THR A 62 12.34 -6.21 -6.88
C THR A 62 11.35 -6.14 -5.71
N SER A 63 10.42 -5.18 -5.70
CA SER A 63 9.54 -4.97 -4.54
C SER A 63 8.24 -5.77 -4.63
N CYS A 64 7.90 -6.55 -3.59
CA CYS A 64 6.62 -7.27 -3.51
C CYS A 64 5.66 -6.57 -2.53
N ASN A 65 4.44 -6.24 -2.97
CA ASN A 65 3.42 -5.60 -2.15
C ASN A 65 2.39 -6.63 -1.64
N TYR A 66 2.22 -6.72 -0.33
CA TYR A 66 1.25 -7.58 0.33
C TYR A 66 0.07 -6.74 0.82
N PHE A 67 -1.15 -7.09 0.42
CA PHE A 67 -2.35 -6.40 0.90
C PHE A 67 -3.53 -7.33 1.11
N THR A 68 -4.45 -6.98 2.01
CA THR A 68 -5.58 -7.86 2.34
C THR A 68 -6.69 -7.81 1.29
N LEU A 69 -7.42 -8.93 1.13
CA LEU A 69 -8.64 -8.96 0.32
C LEU A 69 -9.71 -7.96 0.79
N ASN A 70 -9.86 -7.77 2.10
CA ASN A 70 -10.82 -6.82 2.63
C ASN A 70 -10.45 -5.38 2.27
N GLY A 71 -9.16 -5.05 2.27
CA GLY A 71 -8.69 -3.72 1.92
C GLY A 71 -9.00 -3.34 0.48
N ILE A 72 -8.69 -4.21 -0.49
CA ILE A 72 -9.02 -3.94 -1.90
C ILE A 72 -10.54 -3.89 -2.13
N ARG A 73 -11.33 -4.70 -1.42
CA ARG A 73 -12.80 -4.64 -1.47
C ARG A 73 -13.35 -3.32 -0.93
N LYS A 74 -12.88 -2.88 0.23
CA LYS A 74 -13.27 -1.60 0.84
C LYS A 74 -12.91 -0.44 -0.08
N PHE A 75 -11.71 -0.43 -0.64
CA PHE A 75 -11.30 0.55 -1.64
C PHE A 75 -12.24 0.57 -2.85
N ALA A 76 -12.50 -0.60 -3.46
CA ALA A 76 -13.41 -0.70 -4.61
C ALA A 76 -14.81 -0.17 -4.27
N GLN A 77 -15.37 -0.54 -3.12
CA GLN A 77 -16.73 -0.15 -2.75
C GLN A 77 -16.85 1.34 -2.39
N THR A 78 -15.91 1.85 -1.59
CA THR A 78 -16.05 3.15 -0.92
C THR A 78 -15.20 4.25 -1.55
N GLY A 79 -14.14 3.92 -2.29
CA GLY A 79 -13.12 4.88 -2.73
C GLY A 79 -12.28 5.45 -1.61
N LEU A 80 -12.46 4.97 -0.37
CA LEU A 80 -11.67 5.38 0.78
C LEU A 80 -10.45 4.47 0.94
N LEU A 81 -9.37 5.08 1.40
CA LEU A 81 -8.13 4.41 1.79
C LEU A 81 -8.13 4.13 3.29
N ASP A 82 -7.17 3.36 3.76
CA ASP A 82 -7.01 3.03 5.18
C ASP A 82 -5.57 3.22 5.66
N GLY A 83 -5.35 2.99 6.95
CA GLY A 83 -4.07 3.17 7.61
C GLY A 83 -3.58 4.60 7.45
N PRO A 84 -2.30 4.82 7.10
CA PRO A 84 -1.78 6.17 7.00
C PRO A 84 -2.43 7.01 5.88
N TYR A 85 -3.10 6.36 4.93
CA TYR A 85 -3.74 7.03 3.81
C TYR A 85 -5.23 7.31 4.07
N SER A 86 -5.80 6.84 5.18
CA SER A 86 -7.19 7.13 5.57
C SER A 86 -7.47 8.63 5.78
N TYR A 87 -6.42 9.43 6.00
CA TYR A 87 -6.50 10.88 6.02
C TYR A 87 -7.03 11.47 4.69
N HIS A 88 -6.88 10.73 3.57
CA HIS A 88 -7.63 10.99 2.34
C HIS A 88 -9.09 10.53 2.53
N GLN A 89 -9.84 11.30 3.33
CA GLN A 89 -11.22 10.99 3.70
C GLN A 89 -12.25 11.25 2.59
N THR A 90 -11.83 11.81 1.45
CA THR A 90 -12.70 12.00 0.31
C THR A 90 -12.65 10.76 -0.59
N PRO A 91 -13.80 10.09 -0.82
CA PRO A 91 -13.89 8.96 -1.74
C PRO A 91 -13.34 9.28 -3.13
N LEU A 92 -12.46 8.42 -3.64
CA LEU A 92 -12.04 8.50 -5.03
C LEU A 92 -13.24 8.25 -5.98
N PRO A 93 -13.37 9.04 -7.07
CA PRO A 93 -14.39 8.82 -8.08
C PRO A 93 -14.36 7.39 -8.62
N LYS A 94 -15.52 6.90 -9.06
CA LYS A 94 -15.65 5.54 -9.61
C LYS A 94 -14.66 5.25 -10.74
N GLU A 95 -14.45 6.20 -11.65
CA GLU A 95 -13.49 6.01 -12.76
C GLU A 95 -12.04 5.92 -12.27
N GLU A 96 -11.64 6.69 -11.27
CA GLU A 96 -10.29 6.63 -10.71
C GLU A 96 -10.06 5.30 -9.97
N ARG A 97 -11.07 4.82 -9.22
CA ARG A 97 -11.05 3.47 -8.64
C ARG A 97 -10.88 2.39 -9.73
N ARG A 98 -11.64 2.50 -10.81
CA ARG A 98 -11.58 1.55 -11.94
C ARG A 98 -10.19 1.53 -12.58
N LYS A 99 -9.61 2.70 -12.83
CA LYS A 99 -8.24 2.83 -13.36
C LYS A 99 -7.19 2.26 -12.40
N SER A 100 -7.28 2.51 -11.10
CA SER A 100 -6.35 1.94 -10.12
C SER A 100 -6.42 0.42 -10.06
N ILE A 101 -7.63 -0.17 -10.03
CA ILE A 101 -7.77 -1.63 -10.02
C ILE A 101 -7.29 -2.23 -11.36
N GLN A 102 -7.61 -1.59 -12.48
CA GLN A 102 -7.10 -1.98 -13.81
C GLN A 102 -5.56 -1.95 -13.85
N HIS A 103 -4.96 -0.90 -13.29
CA HIS A 103 -3.51 -0.79 -13.21
C HIS A 103 -2.89 -1.94 -12.40
N ILE A 104 -3.47 -2.32 -11.26
CA ILE A 104 -3.00 -3.50 -10.51
C ILE A 104 -3.09 -4.77 -11.37
N LEU A 105 -4.20 -4.94 -12.12
CA LEU A 105 -4.36 -6.08 -13.04
C LEU A 105 -3.28 -6.11 -14.14
N ASP A 106 -2.87 -4.94 -14.63
CA ASP A 106 -1.95 -4.78 -15.75
C ASP A 106 -0.47 -4.82 -15.33
N THR A 107 -0.13 -4.35 -14.13
CA THR A 107 1.26 -4.14 -13.67
C THR A 107 1.94 -5.43 -13.19
N ASP A 108 1.24 -6.29 -12.45
CA ASP A 108 1.55 -7.73 -12.24
C ASP A 108 0.63 -8.27 -11.15
N MET A 109 -0.30 -9.14 -11.54
CA MET A 109 -0.98 -10.01 -10.59
C MET A 109 -0.37 -11.40 -10.61
N GLY A 110 0.40 -11.73 -9.58
CA GLY A 110 0.57 -13.12 -9.15
C GLY A 110 1.92 -13.76 -9.41
N GLY A 111 3.02 -13.02 -9.26
CA GLY A 111 4.31 -13.66 -9.04
C GLY A 111 5.23 -12.81 -8.20
N GLU A 112 5.45 -11.56 -8.63
CA GLU A 112 6.65 -10.84 -8.20
C GLU A 112 6.30 -9.49 -7.56
N LYS A 113 5.38 -8.70 -8.12
CA LYS A 113 5.13 -7.33 -7.60
C LYS A 113 4.05 -7.19 -6.54
N CYS A 114 3.07 -8.09 -6.49
CA CYS A 114 2.07 -8.07 -5.41
C CYS A 114 1.39 -9.42 -5.11
N LYS A 115 0.91 -9.56 -3.87
CA LYS A 115 0.15 -10.73 -3.37
C LYS A 115 -1.06 -10.27 -2.54
N ILE A 116 -2.23 -10.88 -2.79
CA ILE A 116 -3.44 -10.67 -1.99
C ILE A 116 -3.44 -11.67 -0.84
N LEU A 117 -3.46 -11.17 0.40
CA LEU A 117 -3.50 -11.96 1.62
C LEU A 117 -4.92 -12.47 1.90
N LYS A 118 -5.00 -13.72 2.35
CA LYS A 118 -6.19 -14.30 2.98
C LYS A 118 -6.40 -13.68 4.36
N HIS A 119 -7.65 -13.63 4.81
CA HIS A 119 -8.05 -12.97 6.06
C HIS A 119 -7.37 -13.53 7.33
N SER A 120 -6.85 -14.76 7.27
CA SER A 120 -6.17 -15.44 8.38
C SER A 120 -4.77 -14.89 8.71
N VAL A 121 -4.11 -14.19 7.77
CA VAL A 121 -2.69 -13.84 7.91
C VAL A 121 -2.48 -12.54 8.69
N LEU A 122 -3.32 -11.53 8.41
CA LEU A 122 -3.20 -10.22 9.05
C LEU A 122 -4.57 -9.68 9.43
N PRO A 123 -4.76 -9.29 10.72
CA PRO A 123 -5.91 -8.51 11.09
C PRO A 123 -5.87 -7.14 10.38
N GLU A 124 -7.02 -6.49 10.24
CA GLU A 124 -7.11 -5.12 9.77
C GLU A 124 -6.51 -4.19 10.83
N THR A 125 -5.19 -3.97 10.76
CA THR A 125 -4.45 -3.24 11.80
C THR A 125 -4.29 -1.76 11.51
N GLY A 126 -4.64 -1.29 10.31
CA GLY A 126 -4.39 0.09 9.89
C GLY A 126 -2.89 0.44 9.84
N ILE A 127 -2.02 -0.57 9.77
CA ILE A 127 -0.57 -0.43 9.73
C ILE A 127 -0.09 -0.49 8.27
N HIS A 128 0.83 0.40 7.94
CA HIS A 128 1.73 0.29 6.79
C HIS A 128 3.10 -0.11 7.30
N LEU A 129 3.64 -1.19 6.75
CA LEU A 129 4.95 -1.71 7.07
C LEU A 129 5.77 -1.79 5.78
N GLU A 130 6.99 -1.31 5.82
CA GLU A 130 7.93 -1.37 4.72
C GLU A 130 9.27 -1.92 5.21
N VAL A 131 9.85 -2.86 4.46
CA VAL A 131 11.23 -3.30 4.69
C VAL A 131 12.06 -2.86 3.51
N LEU A 132 13.16 -2.17 3.83
CA LEU A 132 14.08 -1.61 2.85
C LEU A 132 15.20 -2.60 2.51
N SER A 133 15.94 -2.32 1.45
CA SER A 133 17.01 -3.16 0.91
C SER A 133 18.22 -3.32 1.82
N ASP A 134 18.35 -2.46 2.83
CA ASP A 134 19.31 -2.60 3.93
C ASP A 134 18.73 -3.33 5.15
N TYR A 135 17.52 -3.89 5.01
CA TYR A 135 16.70 -4.51 6.05
C TYR A 135 16.34 -3.58 7.21
N SER A 136 16.38 -2.26 7.02
CA SER A 136 15.69 -1.36 7.93
C SER A 136 14.18 -1.48 7.73
N VAL A 137 13.44 -1.29 8.82
CA VAL A 137 11.98 -1.45 8.85
C VAL A 137 11.35 -0.10 9.15
N PHE A 138 10.37 0.28 8.33
CA PHE A 138 9.53 1.44 8.55
C PHE A 138 8.11 0.98 8.87
N LEU A 139 7.54 1.51 9.95
CA LEU A 139 6.18 1.25 10.40
C LEU A 139 5.45 2.59 10.50
N CYS A 140 4.27 2.68 9.91
CA CYS A 140 3.45 3.89 9.93
C CYS A 140 1.99 3.53 10.20
N PHE A 141 1.35 4.29 11.09
CA PHE A 141 -0.07 4.17 11.35
C PHE A 141 -0.66 5.50 11.80
N LEU A 142 -1.95 5.67 11.52
CA LEU A 142 -2.73 6.81 11.99
C LEU A 142 -3.33 6.48 13.36
N SER A 143 -3.09 7.33 14.36
CA SER A 143 -3.73 7.20 15.66
C SER A 143 -5.21 7.60 15.60
N LYS A 144 -5.97 7.27 16.66
CA LYS A 144 -7.38 7.68 16.79
C LYS A 144 -7.57 9.21 16.93
N GLU A 145 -6.49 9.93 17.18
CA GLU A 145 -6.44 11.38 17.35
C GLU A 145 -5.87 12.05 16.08
N ASP A 146 -6.01 11.38 14.94
CA ASP A 146 -5.47 11.77 13.64
C ASP A 146 -3.95 12.03 13.63
N THR A 147 -3.19 11.52 14.61
CA THR A 147 -1.74 11.75 14.67
C THR A 147 -0.98 10.60 14.01
N PHE A 148 -0.03 10.91 13.14
CA PHE A 148 0.87 9.90 12.57
C PHE A 148 1.90 9.42 13.59
N MET A 149 1.98 8.11 13.78
CA MET A 149 3.09 7.50 14.48
C MET A 149 3.91 6.68 13.50
N CYS A 150 5.17 7.10 13.34
CA CYS A 150 6.15 6.47 12.48
C CYS A 150 7.28 5.90 13.34
N VAL A 151 7.60 4.63 13.15
CA VAL A 151 8.74 3.97 13.79
C VAL A 151 9.70 3.52 12.69
N TYR A 152 10.96 3.94 12.81
CA TYR A 152 12.03 3.49 11.93
C TYR A 152 13.03 2.67 12.73
N LEU A 153 13.17 1.40 12.38
CA LEU A 153 14.04 0.43 13.04
C LEU A 153 15.23 0.12 12.12
N LYS A 154 16.44 0.46 12.58
CA LYS A 154 17.68 0.11 11.89
C LYS A 154 18.34 -1.11 12.51
N GLU A 155 17.63 -2.23 12.46
CA GLU A 155 18.06 -3.52 12.98
C GLU A 155 17.88 -4.61 11.92
N THR A 156 18.97 -4.97 11.25
CA THR A 156 18.98 -5.88 10.09
C THR A 156 18.33 -7.23 10.38
N SER A 157 18.50 -7.78 11.58
CA SER A 157 17.89 -9.06 11.97
C SER A 157 16.36 -9.03 11.95
N ILE A 158 15.75 -7.90 12.31
CA ILE A 158 14.29 -7.75 12.30
C ILE A 158 13.79 -7.69 10.85
N GLY A 159 14.41 -6.86 10.01
CA GLY A 159 14.02 -6.74 8.61
C GLY A 159 14.17 -8.06 7.85
N GLN A 160 15.26 -8.80 8.08
CA GLN A 160 15.47 -10.14 7.51
C GLN A 160 14.40 -11.13 7.96
N ALA A 161 14.08 -11.17 9.26
CA ALA A 161 13.07 -12.09 9.78
C ALA A 161 11.67 -11.81 9.18
N LEU A 162 11.33 -10.54 8.96
CA LEU A 162 10.08 -10.15 8.31
C LEU A 162 10.07 -10.50 6.81
N ASP A 163 11.18 -10.28 6.11
CA ASP A 163 11.34 -10.63 4.70
C ASP A 163 11.23 -12.14 4.47
N ASP A 164 11.93 -12.93 5.29
CA ASP A 164 11.85 -14.39 5.29
C ASP A 164 10.42 -14.87 5.55
N TYR A 165 9.75 -14.29 6.56
CA TYR A 165 8.38 -14.65 6.90
C TYR A 165 7.42 -14.43 5.73
N LEU A 166 7.40 -13.23 5.14
CA LEU A 166 6.47 -12.91 4.04
C LEU A 166 6.79 -13.69 2.77
N SER A 167 8.08 -13.88 2.47
CA SER A 167 8.52 -14.69 1.34
C SER A 167 8.13 -16.16 1.50
N SER A 168 8.02 -16.66 2.73
CA SER A 168 7.60 -18.03 3.03
C SER A 168 6.08 -18.28 2.94
N LEU A 169 5.25 -17.24 2.81
CA LEU A 169 3.79 -17.39 2.78
C LEU A 169 3.33 -18.24 1.58
N SER A 170 2.64 -19.33 1.88
CA SER A 170 2.15 -20.28 0.86
C SER A 170 0.84 -19.82 0.22
N GLU A 171 0.64 -20.18 -1.05
CA GLU A 171 -0.62 -19.96 -1.77
C GLU A 171 -1.77 -20.82 -1.22
N GLU A 172 -1.49 -21.91 -0.51
CA GLU A 172 -2.51 -22.78 0.06
C GLU A 172 -3.17 -22.15 1.30
N GLU A 173 -2.40 -21.50 2.16
CA GLU A 173 -2.88 -21.07 3.47
C GLU A 173 -2.95 -19.54 3.64
N ALA A 174 -2.04 -18.80 3.00
CA ALA A 174 -1.80 -17.41 3.36
C ALA A 174 -2.11 -16.40 2.24
N VAL A 175 -1.82 -16.73 0.99
CA VAL A 175 -2.05 -15.83 -0.14
C VAL A 175 -2.99 -16.45 -1.17
N TYR A 176 -3.72 -15.62 -1.91
CA TYR A 176 -4.47 -16.09 -3.08
C TYR A 176 -3.51 -16.37 -4.23
N THR A 177 -3.74 -17.47 -4.95
CA THR A 177 -2.98 -17.78 -6.17
C THR A 177 -3.12 -16.67 -7.21
N LYS A 178 -2.19 -16.58 -8.17
CA LYS A 178 -2.29 -15.67 -9.33
C LYS A 178 -3.68 -15.67 -9.98
N LYS A 179 -4.23 -16.87 -10.20
CA LYS A 179 -5.52 -17.06 -10.86
C LYS A 179 -6.66 -16.52 -10.01
N GLU A 180 -6.66 -16.80 -8.71
CA GLU A 180 -7.70 -16.32 -7.79
C GLU A 180 -7.63 -14.81 -7.59
N ALA A 181 -6.44 -14.26 -7.38
CA ALA A 181 -6.23 -12.81 -7.26
C ALA A 181 -6.76 -12.07 -8.49
N ARG A 182 -6.50 -12.57 -9.69
CA ARG A 182 -7.05 -12.03 -10.93
C ARG A 182 -8.57 -12.07 -11.00
N GLN A 183 -9.18 -13.19 -10.59
CA GLN A 183 -10.64 -13.31 -10.56
C GLN A 183 -11.27 -12.35 -9.54
N ILE A 184 -10.62 -12.16 -8.40
CA ILE A 184 -11.03 -11.18 -7.39
C ILE A 184 -11.04 -9.78 -8.01
N LEU A 185 -9.93 -9.32 -8.61
CA LEU A 185 -9.85 -7.96 -9.15
C LEU A 185 -10.80 -7.73 -10.34
N LEU A 186 -10.96 -8.71 -11.23
CA LEU A 186 -11.95 -8.64 -12.31
C LEU A 186 -13.38 -8.53 -11.76
N GLY A 187 -13.72 -9.33 -10.75
CA GLY A 187 -15.03 -9.25 -10.10
C GLY A 187 -15.28 -7.90 -9.43
N LEU A 188 -14.24 -7.24 -8.91
CA LEU A 188 -14.36 -5.88 -8.39
C LEU A 188 -14.60 -4.85 -9.49
N LEU A 189 -13.93 -4.98 -10.64
CA LEU A 189 -14.17 -4.10 -11.79
C LEU A 189 -15.59 -4.21 -12.35
N GLU A 190 -16.16 -5.41 -12.38
CA GLU A 190 -17.54 -5.63 -12.83
C GLU A 190 -18.58 -5.00 -11.89
N GLN A 191 -18.25 -4.90 -10.60
CA GLN A 191 -19.12 -4.33 -9.58
C GLN A 191 -19.02 -2.80 -9.47
N LEU A 192 -17.93 -2.21 -9.98
CA LEU A 192 -17.67 -0.78 -9.92
C LEU A 192 -18.60 -0.02 -10.84
#